data_AF-A0A7S3BC93-F1
#
_entry.id   AF-A0A7S3BC93-F1
#
_cell.length_a   1.000
_cell.length_b   1.000
_cell.length_c   1.000
_cell.angle_alpha   90.00
_cell.angle_beta   90.00
_cell.angle_gamma   90.00
#
_symmetry.space_group_name_H-M   'P 1'
#
loop_
_entity.id
_entity.type
_entity.pdbx_description
1 polymer ?
#
loop_
_entity_poly.entity_id
_entity_poly.type
_entity_poly.pdbx_seq_one_letter_code
_entity_poly.pdbx_strand_id
1 'polypeptide(L)'
;LQLAQQLGSTTSESICALAASLCYVDLCVGDTPIAVESIWFGRYLPPHNVDHYVLAVEQDVDSAAFGFLNVFEPFTSSLWAILAAMLVTFGLAFSWVERGADGDFDGMGAVDSVCTSWYLTFAGVLSGGAMHAPRTVGGRMIHLG
;
A
#
# COMPACT_ATOMS: atom_id res chain seq x y z
N LEU A 1 1.54 27.17 -55.27
CA LEU A 1 1.95 25.75 -55.42
C LEU A 1 3.13 25.37 -54.53
N GLN A 2 4.15 26.21 -54.32
CA GLN A 2 5.23 25.92 -53.37
C GLN A 2 4.80 25.89 -51.88
N LEU A 3 3.76 26.65 -51.49
CA LEU A 3 3.24 26.61 -50.11
C LEU A 3 2.56 25.26 -49.76
N ALA A 4 1.95 24.59 -50.74
CA ALA A 4 1.27 23.31 -50.53
C ALA A 4 2.24 22.14 -50.31
N GLN A 5 3.50 22.27 -50.75
CA GLN A 5 4.53 21.24 -50.57
C GLN A 5 5.20 21.28 -49.19
N GLN A 6 5.16 22.41 -48.47
CA GLN A 6 5.61 22.48 -47.07
C GLN A 6 4.59 21.94 -46.06
N LEU A 7 3.32 21.75 -46.47
CA LEU A 7 2.26 21.20 -45.63
C LEU A 7 2.24 19.65 -45.59
N GLY A 8 3.21 18.98 -46.21
CA GLY A 8 3.22 17.52 -46.40
C GLY A 8 3.34 16.64 -45.14
N SER A 9 3.52 17.21 -43.95
CA SER A 9 3.43 16.48 -42.68
C SER A 9 2.45 17.13 -41.69
N THR A 10 1.45 17.84 -42.20
CA THR A 10 0.39 18.38 -41.35
C THR A 10 -0.64 17.31 -41.04
N THR A 11 -0.78 17.00 -39.75
CA THR A 11 -1.91 16.24 -39.22
C THR A 11 -3.22 16.93 -39.67
N SER A 12 -4.29 16.16 -39.87
CA SER A 12 -5.60 16.66 -40.33
C SER A 12 -6.13 17.86 -39.52
N GLU A 13 -5.62 18.04 -38.31
CA GLU A 13 -5.97 19.07 -37.35
C GLU A 13 -5.52 20.49 -37.77
N SER A 14 -4.32 20.67 -38.32
CA SER A 14 -3.83 22.01 -38.68
C SER A 14 -4.46 22.57 -39.96
N ILE A 15 -5.11 21.71 -40.77
CA ILE A 15 -5.85 22.11 -41.97
C ILE A 15 -7.07 22.95 -41.57
N CYS A 16 -7.74 22.62 -40.47
CA CYS A 16 -8.94 23.32 -40.03
C CYS A 16 -8.62 24.75 -39.54
N ALA A 17 -7.53 24.91 -38.78
CA ALA A 17 -7.04 26.22 -38.35
C ALA A 17 -6.63 27.09 -39.56
N LEU A 18 -5.98 26.50 -40.56
CA LEU A 18 -5.59 27.20 -41.79
C LEU A 18 -6.81 27.58 -42.66
N ALA A 19 -7.82 26.72 -42.75
CA ALA A 19 -9.05 27.00 -43.49
C ALA A 19 -9.80 28.18 -42.85
N ALA A 20 -9.82 28.26 -41.51
CA ALA A 20 -10.42 29.38 -40.80
C ALA A 20 -9.64 30.69 -41.01
N SER A 21 -8.30 30.66 -41.01
CA SER A 21 -7.49 31.87 -41.22
C SER A 21 -7.55 32.40 -42.66
N LEU A 22 -7.78 31.51 -43.63
CA LEU A 22 -8.04 31.86 -45.03
C LEU A 22 -9.50 32.22 -45.31
N CYS A 23 -10.36 32.29 -44.29
CA CYS A 23 -11.79 32.57 -44.40
C CYS A 23 -12.57 31.59 -45.29
N TYR A 24 -12.11 30.34 -45.43
CA TYR A 24 -12.89 29.27 -46.07
C TYR A 24 -13.99 28.74 -45.15
N VAL A 25 -13.78 28.84 -43.84
CA VAL A 25 -14.76 28.49 -42.79
C VAL A 25 -14.76 29.59 -41.73
N ASP A 26 -15.92 29.85 -41.11
CA ASP A 26 -16.05 30.90 -40.11
C ASP A 26 -15.52 30.47 -38.73
N LEU A 27 -15.64 29.18 -38.40
CA LEU A 27 -15.24 28.64 -37.10
C LEU A 27 -14.78 27.18 -37.26
N CYS A 28 -13.64 26.86 -36.65
CA CYS A 28 -13.19 25.50 -36.45
C CYS A 28 -13.43 25.11 -34.98
N VAL A 29 -14.17 24.02 -34.75
CA VAL A 29 -14.38 23.46 -33.41
C VAL A 29 -13.90 22.01 -33.42
N GLY A 30 -12.92 21.71 -32.59
CA GLY A 30 -12.34 20.38 -32.50
C GLY A 30 -11.28 20.32 -31.42
N ASP A 31 -10.85 19.10 -31.11
CA ASP A 31 -9.72 18.84 -30.24
C ASP A 31 -8.43 19.00 -31.05
N THR A 32 -7.93 20.23 -31.12
CA THR A 32 -6.73 20.56 -31.90
C THR A 32 -5.66 21.09 -30.97
N PRO A 33 -4.51 20.41 -30.84
CA PRO A 33 -3.43 20.92 -30.02
C PRO A 33 -2.94 22.25 -30.60
N ILE A 34 -2.82 23.26 -29.75
CA ILE A 34 -2.32 24.57 -30.16
C ILE A 34 -0.80 24.47 -30.33
N ALA A 35 -0.35 24.19 -31.56
CA ALA A 35 1.07 24.22 -31.88
C ALA A 35 1.59 25.66 -31.88
N VAL A 36 2.82 25.88 -31.41
CA VAL A 36 3.45 27.21 -31.34
C VAL A 36 3.48 27.91 -32.71
N GLU A 37 3.65 27.14 -33.78
CA GLU A 37 3.65 27.65 -35.16
C GLU A 37 2.29 28.20 -35.58
N SER A 38 1.21 27.64 -35.04
CA SER A 38 -0.17 27.98 -35.41
C SER A 38 -0.69 29.27 -34.79
N ILE A 39 -0.01 29.78 -33.76
CA ILE A 39 -0.33 31.02 -33.06
C ILE A 39 -0.16 32.24 -33.98
N TRP A 40 0.71 32.16 -34.99
CA TRP A 40 1.00 33.28 -35.87
C TRP A 40 -0.10 33.61 -36.89
N PHE A 41 -0.94 32.63 -37.23
CA PHE A 41 -1.95 32.77 -38.28
C PHE A 41 -3.39 32.55 -37.82
N GLY A 42 -3.61 32.06 -36.59
CA GLY A 42 -4.94 31.85 -36.01
C GLY A 42 -5.20 32.73 -34.78
N ARG A 43 -6.46 33.10 -34.55
CA ARG A 43 -6.92 33.62 -33.25
C ARG A 43 -7.61 32.49 -32.50
N TYR A 44 -7.06 32.11 -31.36
CA TYR A 44 -7.60 31.05 -30.51
C TYR A 44 -8.40 31.65 -29.35
N LEU A 45 -9.48 30.97 -28.96
CA LEU A 45 -10.14 31.23 -27.69
C LEU A 45 -9.27 30.68 -26.54
N PRO A 46 -9.44 31.19 -25.31
CA PRO A 46 -8.81 30.59 -24.14
C PRO A 46 -9.09 29.08 -24.11
N PRO A 47 -8.07 28.23 -23.91
CA PRO A 47 -8.27 26.79 -23.93
C PRO A 47 -9.26 26.39 -22.85
N HIS A 48 -10.30 25.65 -23.25
CA HIS A 48 -11.31 25.16 -22.31
C HIS A 48 -10.77 23.97 -21.49
N ASN A 49 -9.97 23.13 -22.13
CA ASN A 49 -9.26 22.01 -21.51
C ASN A 49 -7.75 22.23 -21.67
N VAL A 50 -7.01 21.96 -20.59
CA VAL A 50 -5.55 21.87 -20.63
C VAL A 50 -5.22 20.39 -20.58
N ASP A 51 -4.69 19.85 -21.68
CA ASP A 51 -4.29 18.45 -21.70
C ASP A 51 -3.11 18.24 -20.75
N HIS A 52 -3.31 17.37 -19.78
CA HIS A 52 -2.21 16.79 -19.04
C HIS A 52 -1.72 15.58 -19.83
N TYR A 53 -0.46 15.61 -20.25
CA TYR A 53 0.18 14.42 -20.80
C TYR A 53 0.27 13.37 -19.70
N VAL A 54 -0.63 12.39 -19.76
CA VAL A 54 -0.59 11.22 -18.86
C VAL A 54 0.18 10.12 -19.58
N LEU A 55 1.25 9.65 -18.95
CA LEU A 55 1.93 8.45 -19.40
C LEU A 55 1.09 7.24 -18.97
N ALA A 56 0.24 6.74 -19.87
CA ALA A 56 -0.46 5.49 -19.65
C ALA A 56 0.54 4.33 -19.85
N VAL A 57 1.06 3.82 -18.73
CA VAL A 57 1.88 2.60 -18.73
C VAL A 57 0.97 1.44 -18.37
N GLU A 58 1.03 0.37 -19.16
CA GLU A 58 0.43 -0.90 -18.78
C GLU A 58 1.13 -1.37 -17.50
N GLN A 59 0.45 -1.22 -16.38
CA GLN A 59 0.91 -1.82 -15.14
C GLN A 59 0.57 -3.29 -15.23
N ASP A 60 1.61 -4.10 -15.41
CA ASP A 60 1.54 -5.53 -15.15
C ASP A 60 1.40 -5.69 -13.62
N VAL A 61 0.19 -5.42 -13.14
CA VAL A 61 -0.17 -5.71 -11.76
C VAL A 61 -0.29 -7.21 -11.74
N ASP A 62 0.81 -7.89 -11.40
CA ASP A 62 0.78 -9.29 -10.99
C ASP A 62 -0.39 -9.38 -10.02
N SER A 63 -1.49 -9.96 -10.48
CA SER A 63 -2.72 -9.99 -9.71
C SER A 63 -2.33 -10.70 -8.42
N ALA A 64 -2.18 -9.93 -7.35
CA ALA A 64 -1.75 -10.45 -6.06
C ALA A 64 -2.80 -11.48 -5.71
N ALA A 65 -2.51 -12.74 -6.05
CA ALA A 65 -3.39 -13.83 -5.79
C ALA A 65 -3.57 -13.76 -4.29
N PHE A 66 -4.82 -13.66 -3.83
CA PHE A 66 -5.16 -13.59 -2.41
C PHE A 66 -4.68 -14.86 -1.74
N GLY A 67 -3.39 -14.93 -1.48
CA GLY A 67 -2.70 -16.04 -0.87
C GLY A 67 -2.91 -15.90 0.62
N PHE A 68 -3.22 -17.01 1.27
CA PHE A 68 -3.32 -17.06 2.73
C PHE A 68 -2.06 -16.48 3.41
N LEU A 69 -0.89 -16.61 2.77
CA LEU A 69 0.37 -16.10 3.28
C LEU A 69 0.53 -14.58 3.14
N ASN A 70 -0.29 -13.91 2.32
CA ASN A 70 -0.26 -12.45 2.18
C ASN A 70 -0.72 -11.74 3.46
N VAL A 71 -1.39 -12.46 4.38
CA VAL A 71 -1.71 -11.96 5.73
C VAL A 71 -0.45 -11.60 6.53
N PHE A 72 0.68 -12.20 6.18
CA PHE A 72 1.97 -11.95 6.84
C PHE A 72 2.78 -10.82 6.18
N GLU A 73 2.37 -10.34 5.00
CA GLU A 73 2.86 -9.06 4.45
C GLU A 73 2.14 -7.92 5.17
N PRO A 74 2.83 -6.87 5.64
CA PRO A 74 4.06 -6.29 5.09
C PRO A 74 5.37 -6.69 5.78
N PHE A 75 5.35 -7.63 6.73
CA PHE A 75 6.53 -7.95 7.55
C PHE A 75 7.37 -9.08 6.97
N THR A 76 8.69 -9.04 7.21
CA THR A 76 9.60 -10.10 6.75
C THR A 76 9.35 -11.40 7.50
N SER A 77 9.55 -12.54 6.83
CA SER A 77 9.45 -13.88 7.48
C SER A 77 10.38 -14.02 8.69
N SER A 78 11.54 -13.34 8.67
CA SER A 78 12.46 -13.26 9.81
C SER A 78 11.84 -12.61 11.04
N LEU A 79 11.03 -11.55 10.87
CA LEU A 79 10.36 -10.87 11.97
C LEU A 79 9.33 -11.81 12.61
N TRP A 80 8.53 -12.50 11.80
CA TRP A 80 7.57 -13.49 12.31
C TRP A 80 8.25 -14.63 13.07
N ALA A 81 9.39 -15.13 12.58
CA ALA A 81 10.16 -16.15 13.28
C ALA A 81 10.68 -15.66 14.64
N ILE A 82 11.19 -14.42 14.69
CA ILE A 82 11.66 -13.80 15.94
C ILE A 82 10.50 -13.57 16.92
N LEU A 83 9.35 -13.10 16.42
CA LEU A 83 8.15 -12.88 17.23
C LEU A 83 7.63 -14.20 17.80
N ALA A 84 7.54 -15.25 16.98
CA ALA A 84 7.17 -16.59 17.44
C ALA A 84 8.15 -17.14 18.49
N ALA A 85 9.46 -16.95 18.28
CA ALA A 85 10.48 -17.37 19.23
C ALA A 85 10.35 -16.64 20.57
N MET A 86 10.13 -15.32 20.56
CA MET A 86 9.91 -14.54 21.78
C MET A 86 8.65 -15.00 22.55
N LEU A 87 7.54 -15.24 21.86
CA LEU A 87 6.31 -15.71 22.51
C LEU A 87 6.49 -17.07 23.20
N VAL A 88 7.22 -17.98 22.55
CA VAL A 88 7.53 -19.30 23.11
C VAL A 88 8.44 -19.19 24.33
N THR A 89 9.51 -18.39 24.27
CA THR A 89 10.44 -18.24 25.40
C THR A 89 9.78 -17.55 26.59
N PHE A 90 8.96 -16.51 26.36
CA PHE A 90 8.24 -15.84 27.44
C PHE A 90 7.23 -16.75 28.12
N GLY A 91 6.40 -17.47 27.37
CA GLY A 91 5.44 -18.36 28.02
C GLY A 91 6.10 -19.54 28.74
N LEU A 92 7.26 -20.03 28.27
CA LEU A 92 8.06 -20.99 29.03
C LEU A 92 8.62 -20.38 30.32
N ALA A 93 9.16 -19.15 30.26
CA ALA A 93 9.64 -18.44 31.44
C ALA A 93 8.50 -18.21 32.47
N PHE A 94 7.31 -17.83 32.01
CA PHE A 94 6.12 -17.72 32.85
C PHE A 94 5.75 -19.05 33.50
N SER A 95 5.69 -20.14 32.73
CA SER A 95 5.41 -21.46 33.30
C SER A 95 6.47 -21.89 34.31
N TRP A 96 7.73 -21.51 34.12
CA TRP A 96 8.78 -21.85 35.07
C TRP A 96 8.65 -21.06 36.38
N VAL A 97 8.43 -19.76 36.28
CA VAL A 97 8.38 -18.85 37.43
C VAL A 97 7.12 -19.05 38.27
N GLU A 98 5.98 -19.30 37.64
CA GLU A 98 4.69 -19.49 38.32
C GLU A 98 4.45 -20.95 38.76
N ARG A 99 5.41 -21.86 38.51
CA ARG A 99 5.42 -23.21 39.11
C ARG A 99 6.15 -23.18 40.45
N GLY A 100 5.46 -22.70 41.46
CA GLY A 100 5.91 -22.74 42.86
C GLY A 100 4.71 -22.73 43.78
N ALA A 101 4.93 -22.98 45.08
CA ALA A 101 3.88 -23.15 46.10
C ALA A 101 2.89 -21.96 46.22
N ASP A 102 3.25 -20.79 45.67
CA ASP A 102 2.42 -19.57 45.68
C ASP A 102 2.06 -19.06 44.28
N GLY A 103 2.45 -19.79 43.22
CA GLY A 103 2.23 -19.39 41.83
C GLY A 103 0.90 -19.88 41.26
N ASP A 104 0.45 -19.26 40.17
CA ASP A 104 -0.86 -19.59 39.57
C ASP A 104 -0.91 -20.98 38.92
N PHE A 105 0.23 -21.65 38.74
CA PHE A 105 0.31 -23.03 38.24
C PHE A 105 0.70 -24.05 39.32
N ASP A 106 0.55 -23.72 40.60
CA ASP A 106 0.82 -24.68 41.67
C ASP A 106 -0.06 -25.93 41.53
N GLY A 107 0.53 -27.10 41.74
CA GLY A 107 -0.13 -28.40 41.58
C GLY A 107 -0.48 -28.80 40.14
N MET A 108 -0.22 -27.97 39.13
CA MET A 108 -0.45 -28.34 37.72
C MET A 108 0.67 -29.23 37.16
N GLY A 109 0.29 -30.12 36.24
CA GLY A 109 1.24 -30.91 35.46
C GLY A 109 2.15 -30.01 34.62
N ALA A 110 3.37 -30.49 34.33
CA ALA A 110 4.37 -29.70 33.61
C ALA A 110 3.93 -29.26 32.20
N VAL A 111 3.19 -30.12 31.54
CA VAL A 111 2.67 -29.86 30.20
C VAL A 111 1.50 -28.90 30.30
N ASP A 112 0.59 -29.12 31.25
CA ASP A 112 -0.60 -28.28 31.45
C ASP A 112 -0.22 -26.83 31.81
N SER A 113 0.80 -26.64 32.66
CA SER A 113 1.29 -25.31 33.01
C SER A 113 1.88 -24.58 31.80
N VAL A 114 2.62 -25.28 30.93
CA VAL A 114 3.21 -24.69 29.72
C VAL A 114 2.15 -24.36 28.67
N CYS A 115 1.20 -25.27 28.44
CA CYS A 115 0.10 -25.02 27.51
C CYS A 115 -0.76 -23.83 27.98
N THR A 116 -1.05 -23.77 29.28
CA THR A 116 -1.82 -22.68 29.88
C THR A 116 -1.05 -21.36 29.82
N SER A 117 0.26 -21.37 30.12
CA SER A 117 1.08 -20.16 30.05
C SER A 117 1.21 -19.62 28.63
N TRP A 118 1.43 -20.49 27.62
CA TRP A 118 1.43 -20.05 26.22
C TRP A 118 0.09 -19.48 25.81
N TYR A 119 -1.02 -20.15 26.13
CA TYR A 119 -2.36 -19.62 25.86
C TYR A 119 -2.54 -18.21 26.42
N LEU A 120 -2.16 -17.99 27.69
CA LEU A 120 -2.26 -16.67 28.34
C LEU A 120 -1.33 -15.63 27.69
N THR A 121 -0.11 -16.01 27.31
CA THR A 121 0.83 -15.12 26.60
C THR A 121 0.28 -14.72 25.23
N PHE A 122 -0.22 -15.66 24.43
CA PHE A 122 -0.83 -15.38 23.14
C PHE A 122 -2.10 -14.53 23.27
N ALA A 123 -2.97 -14.89 24.22
CA ALA A 123 -4.20 -14.14 24.47
C ALA A 123 -3.89 -12.70 24.86
N GLY A 124 -2.91 -12.48 25.74
CA GLY A 124 -2.53 -11.14 26.18
C GLY A 124 -2.00 -10.25 25.06
N VAL A 125 -1.13 -10.81 24.21
CA VAL A 125 -0.59 -10.11 23.04
C VAL A 125 -1.69 -9.76 22.04
N LEU A 126 -2.62 -10.69 21.77
CA LEU A 126 -3.72 -10.46 20.85
C LEU A 126 -4.78 -9.51 21.39
N SER A 127 -5.01 -9.49 22.71
CA SER A 127 -5.95 -8.56 23.34
C SER A 127 -5.37 -7.18 23.63
N GLY A 128 -4.07 -6.97 23.39
CA GLY A 128 -3.37 -5.71 23.69
C GLY A 128 -3.25 -5.43 25.19
N GLY A 129 -3.18 -6.46 26.02
CA GLY A 129 -3.13 -6.28 27.47
C GLY A 129 -3.06 -7.56 28.29
N ALA A 130 -2.91 -7.34 29.59
CA ALA A 130 -2.84 -8.35 30.62
C ALA A 130 -4.09 -9.25 30.70
N MET A 131 -4.02 -10.49 30.19
CA MET A 131 -5.08 -11.49 30.39
C MET A 131 -4.92 -12.25 31.72
N HIS A 132 -3.82 -12.04 32.43
CA HIS A 132 -3.47 -12.77 33.65
C HIS A 132 -2.85 -11.84 34.70
N ALA A 133 -3.06 -12.15 35.98
CA ALA A 133 -2.56 -11.37 37.10
C ALA A 133 -1.59 -12.22 37.94
N PRO A 134 -0.34 -12.39 37.49
CA PRO A 134 0.61 -13.30 38.12
C PRO A 134 0.80 -12.97 39.61
N ARG A 135 0.82 -14.02 40.42
CA ARG A 135 0.96 -13.91 41.88
C ARG A 135 2.39 -13.65 42.30
N THR A 136 3.36 -14.23 41.61
CA THR A 136 4.77 -14.09 41.97
C THR A 136 5.32 -12.73 41.55
N VAL A 137 6.31 -12.22 42.30
CA VAL A 137 7.02 -10.98 41.95
C VAL A 137 7.73 -11.13 40.59
N GLY A 138 8.25 -12.33 40.28
CA GLY A 138 8.88 -12.62 39.01
C GLY A 138 7.90 -12.56 37.84
N GLY A 139 6.73 -13.19 37.97
CA GLY A 139 5.68 -13.14 36.95
C GLY A 139 5.20 -11.71 36.68
N ARG A 140 5.06 -10.89 37.73
CA ARG A 140 4.70 -9.47 37.57
C ARG A 140 5.74 -8.66 36.80
N MET A 141 7.03 -8.95 36.96
CA MET A 141 8.09 -8.27 36.21
C MET A 141 8.10 -8.67 34.73
N ILE A 142 7.92 -9.96 34.43
CA ILE A 142 7.86 -10.45 33.05
C ILE A 142 6.63 -9.87 32.32
N HIS A 143 5.56 -9.60 33.07
CA HIS A 143 4.30 -9.06 32.55
C HIS A 143 4.31 -7.53 32.30
N LEU A 144 5.35 -6.81 32.71
CA LEU A 144 5.51 -5.37 32.46
C LEU A 144 6.39 -5.06 31.23
N GLY A 145 7.06 -6.05 30.66
CA GLY A 145 7.87 -5.93 29.44
C GLY A 145 7.06 -6.25 28.20
#